data_AF-A0A2R6FIV4-F1
#
_entry.id   AF-A0A2R6FIV4-F1
#
_cell.length_a   1.000
_cell.length_b   1.000
_cell.length_c   1.000
_cell.angle_alpha   90.00
_cell.angle_beta   90.00
_cell.angle_gamma   90.00
#
_symmetry.space_group_name_H-M   'P 1'
#
loop_
_entity.id
_entity.type
_entity.pdbx_description
1 polymer ?
#
loop_
_entity_poly.entity_id
_entity_poly.type
_entity_poly.pdbx_seq_one_letter_code
_entity_poly.pdbx_strand_id
1 'polypeptide(L)'
;MSDLDLDLQTAESELDDPEGDGHVVLGVLDGSTDDEAWIDHVRGGDVLVLNVEGDLNELAAGFARDVREIGGELMHFRDFLVVSPPGRAIDTDRLN
;
A
#
# COMPACT_ATOMS: atom_id res chain seq x y z
N MET A 1 44.29 6.12 21.79
CA MET A 1 44.04 5.67 20.41
C MET A 1 44.17 4.17 20.39
N SER A 2 43.30 3.34 19.84
CA SER A 2 41.89 3.42 19.42
C SER A 2 41.70 2.07 18.74
N ASP A 3 40.88 1.17 19.29
CA ASP A 3 40.28 0.09 18.49
C ASP A 3 38.98 -0.28 19.20
N LEU A 4 38.01 0.62 18.99
CA LEU A 4 36.61 0.33 19.19
C LEU A 4 36.25 -0.66 18.07
N ASP A 5 36.47 -1.94 18.33
CA ASP A 5 36.04 -3.06 17.48
C ASP A 5 34.51 -3.10 17.53
N LEU A 6 33.90 -2.14 16.82
CA LEU A 6 32.47 -2.12 16.56
C LEU A 6 32.19 -3.34 15.72
N ASP A 7 31.60 -4.33 16.35
CA ASP A 7 31.09 -5.55 15.74
C ASP A 7 29.91 -5.17 14.82
N LEU A 8 30.24 -4.58 13.66
CA LEU A 8 29.29 -4.08 12.65
C LEU A 8 28.38 -5.20 12.15
N GLN A 9 28.80 -6.46 12.29
CA GLN A 9 28.03 -7.64 11.94
C GLN A 9 26.74 -7.80 12.79
N THR A 10 26.71 -7.23 14.00
CA THR A 10 25.51 -7.24 14.86
C THR A 10 24.59 -6.04 14.56
N ALA A 11 25.15 -4.90 14.15
CA ALA A 11 24.38 -3.70 13.82
C ALA A 11 23.57 -3.83 12.51
N GLU A 12 23.99 -4.71 11.60
CA GLU A 12 23.22 -5.03 10.37
C GLU A 12 21.94 -5.83 10.66
N SER A 13 21.84 -6.53 11.79
CA SER A 13 20.63 -7.27 12.20
C SER A 13 19.62 -6.41 12.97
N GLU A 14 20.00 -5.18 13.34
CA GLU A 14 19.13 -4.20 14.03
C GLU A 14 18.60 -3.13 13.05
N LEU A 15 18.75 -3.37 11.74
CA LEU A 15 17.91 -2.76 10.73
C LEU A 15 16.69 -3.68 10.50
N ASP A 16 15.94 -3.94 11.56
CA ASP A 16 14.50 -4.15 11.40
C ASP A 16 13.99 -2.86 10.77
N ASP A 17 13.87 -2.84 9.44
CA ASP A 17 13.37 -1.68 8.71
C ASP A 17 11.99 -1.34 9.28
N PRO A 18 11.83 -0.20 10.00
CA PRO A 18 10.58 0.12 10.67
C PRO A 18 9.46 0.48 9.68
N GLU A 19 9.74 0.42 8.38
CA GLU A 19 8.87 0.79 7.28
C GLU A 19 8.69 -0.41 6.35
N GLY A 20 7.71 -1.29 6.64
CA GLY A 20 7.53 -2.57 5.93
C GLY A 20 7.68 -2.51 4.41
N ASP A 21 8.27 -3.55 3.81
CA ASP A 21 8.71 -3.75 2.41
C ASP A 21 7.70 -3.48 1.27
N GLY A 22 6.58 -2.81 1.53
CA GLY A 22 5.60 -2.44 0.54
C GLY A 22 6.07 -1.34 -0.42
N HIS A 23 5.86 -1.57 -1.71
CA HIS A 23 6.08 -0.61 -2.78
C HIS A 23 4.86 0.29 -3.02
N VAL A 24 5.05 1.36 -3.79
CA VAL A 24 3.93 2.12 -4.36
C VAL A 24 3.68 1.60 -5.77
N VAL A 25 2.51 1.00 -5.99
CA VAL A 25 2.11 0.42 -7.27
C VAL A 25 1.17 1.39 -7.98
N LEU A 26 1.52 1.74 -9.22
CA LEU A 26 0.69 2.54 -10.10
C LEU A 26 -0.05 1.63 -11.07
N GLY A 27 -1.34 1.84 -11.22
CA GLY A 27 -2.17 1.03 -12.11
C GLY A 27 -3.30 1.83 -12.75
N VAL A 28 -4.02 1.19 -13.66
CA VAL A 28 -5.29 1.66 -14.19
C VAL A 28 -6.36 0.68 -13.73
N LEU A 29 -7.41 1.20 -13.13
CA LEU A 29 -8.60 0.46 -12.75
C LEU A 29 -9.61 0.59 -13.89
N ASP A 30 -9.55 -0.37 -14.81
CA ASP A 30 -10.42 -0.50 -16.00
C ASP A 30 -11.14 -1.86 -16.08
N GLY A 31 -10.95 -2.71 -15.06
CA GLY A 31 -11.52 -4.07 -14.98
C GLY A 31 -10.74 -5.14 -15.75
N SER A 32 -9.61 -4.80 -16.36
CA SER A 32 -8.74 -5.78 -17.04
C SER A 32 -7.82 -6.56 -16.10
N THR A 33 -7.56 -6.00 -14.91
CA THR A 33 -6.75 -6.65 -13.86
C THR A 33 -7.68 -7.29 -12.83
N ASP A 34 -7.44 -8.58 -12.54
CA ASP A 34 -8.23 -9.33 -11.58
C ASP A 34 -8.17 -8.72 -10.17
N ASP A 35 -9.32 -8.73 -9.48
CA ASP A 35 -9.45 -8.19 -8.12
C ASP A 35 -8.45 -8.81 -7.13
N GLU A 36 -8.16 -10.11 -7.28
CA GLU A 36 -7.21 -10.84 -6.44
C GLU A 36 -5.79 -10.28 -6.53
N ALA A 37 -5.37 -9.80 -7.71
CA ALA A 37 -4.05 -9.19 -7.87
C ALA A 37 -3.92 -7.89 -7.06
N TRP A 38 -4.98 -7.08 -7.01
CA TRP A 38 -5.00 -5.87 -6.17
C TRP A 38 -4.97 -6.21 -4.67
N ILE A 39 -5.73 -7.23 -4.27
CA ILE A 39 -5.75 -7.68 -2.87
C ILE A 39 -4.37 -8.20 -2.45
N ASP A 40 -3.68 -8.96 -3.30
CA ASP A 40 -2.38 -9.52 -2.98
C ASP A 40 -1.30 -8.45 -2.82
N HIS A 41 -1.34 -7.38 -3.62
CA HIS A 41 -0.50 -6.21 -3.40
C HIS A 41 -0.74 -5.60 -2.01
N VAL A 42 -1.99 -5.36 -1.64
CA VAL A 42 -2.33 -4.79 -0.32
C VAL A 42 -1.91 -5.72 0.83
N ARG A 43 -2.07 -7.04 0.67
CA ARG A 43 -1.57 -8.04 1.64
C ARG A 43 -0.05 -8.05 1.76
N GLY A 44 0.64 -7.80 0.64
CA GLY A 44 2.10 -7.64 0.59
C GLY A 44 2.60 -6.34 1.23
N GLY A 45 1.69 -5.43 1.60
CA GLY A 45 2.02 -4.14 2.16
C GLY A 45 2.14 -3.04 1.10
N ASP A 46 1.82 -3.29 -0.16
CA ASP A 46 1.92 -2.27 -1.19
C ASP A 46 0.80 -1.22 -1.04
N VAL A 47 1.13 0.03 -1.37
CA VAL A 47 0.15 1.12 -1.54
C VAL A 47 -0.20 1.19 -3.02
N LEU A 48 -1.49 1.13 -3.35
CA LEU A 48 -1.97 1.25 -4.72
C LEU A 48 -2.39 2.69 -5.01
N VAL A 49 -2.02 3.19 -6.19
CA VAL A 49 -2.56 4.42 -6.77
C VAL A 49 -3.07 4.09 -8.16
N LEU A 50 -4.39 3.94 -8.27
CA LEU A 50 -5.04 3.44 -9.48
C LEU A 50 -5.78 4.57 -10.17
N ASN A 51 -5.46 4.87 -11.43
CA ASN A 51 -6.26 5.76 -12.26
C ASN A 51 -7.58 5.04 -12.62
N VAL A 52 -8.73 5.64 -12.32
CA VAL A 52 -10.04 5.01 -12.52
C VAL A 52 -10.58 5.34 -13.91
N GLU A 53 -10.72 4.32 -14.76
CA GLU A 53 -11.33 4.42 -16.08
C GLU A 53 -12.68 3.69 -16.11
N GLY A 54 -13.71 4.33 -15.55
CA GLY A 54 -15.07 3.78 -15.53
C GLY A 54 -15.85 4.13 -14.27
N ASP A 55 -16.79 3.26 -13.89
CA ASP A 55 -17.51 3.40 -12.62
C ASP A 55 -16.70 2.77 -11.49
N LEU A 56 -16.20 3.60 -10.58
CA LEU A 56 -15.42 3.15 -9.43
C LEU A 56 -16.16 2.11 -8.58
N ASN A 57 -17.47 2.27 -8.37
CA ASN A 57 -18.20 1.36 -7.50
C ASN A 57 -18.30 -0.02 -8.12
N GLU A 58 -18.49 -0.10 -9.43
CA GLU A 58 -18.50 -1.38 -10.15
C GLU A 58 -17.10 -2.01 -10.15
N LEU A 59 -16.08 -1.23 -10.47
CA LEU A 59 -14.70 -1.72 -10.64
C LEU A 59 -14.03 -2.07 -9.31
N ALA A 60 -14.34 -1.35 -8.23
CA ALA A 60 -13.77 -1.62 -6.91
C ALA A 60 -14.61 -2.57 -6.06
N ALA A 61 -15.86 -2.87 -6.43
CA ALA A 61 -16.73 -3.74 -5.62
C ALA A 61 -16.11 -5.10 -5.32
N GLY A 62 -15.31 -5.63 -6.25
CA GLY A 62 -14.70 -6.95 -6.16
C GLY A 62 -13.57 -7.08 -5.14
N PHE A 63 -12.79 -6.02 -4.90
CA PHE A 63 -11.69 -6.05 -3.91
C PHE A 63 -11.87 -5.12 -2.71
N ALA A 64 -12.72 -4.09 -2.80
CA ALA A 64 -12.86 -3.08 -1.75
C ALA A 64 -13.31 -3.67 -0.42
N ARG A 65 -14.14 -4.72 -0.46
CA ARG A 65 -14.57 -5.41 0.75
C ARG A 65 -13.41 -6.18 1.39
N ASP A 66 -12.70 -6.99 0.62
CA ASP A 66 -11.58 -7.80 1.11
C ASP A 66 -10.45 -6.92 1.68
N VAL A 67 -10.14 -5.81 1.00
CA VAL A 67 -9.18 -4.81 1.50
C VAL A 67 -9.59 -4.25 2.87
N ARG A 68 -10.87 -3.93 3.07
CA ARG A 68 -11.37 -3.46 4.38
C ARG A 68 -11.33 -4.56 5.43
N GLU A 69 -11.61 -5.81 5.05
CA GLU A 69 -11.59 -6.95 5.96
C GLU A 69 -10.17 -7.29 6.46
N ILE A 70 -9.14 -7.07 5.63
CA ILE A 70 -7.73 -7.20 6.07
C ILE A 70 -7.22 -5.98 6.85
N GLY A 71 -8.00 -4.89 6.93
CA GLY A 71 -7.66 -3.69 7.68
C GLY A 71 -6.95 -2.60 6.86
N GLY A 72 -6.99 -2.67 5.54
CA GLY A 72 -6.53 -1.60 4.65
C GLY A 72 -7.58 -0.49 4.49
N GLU A 73 -7.16 0.66 3.97
CA GLU A 73 -8.05 1.79 3.66
C GLU A 73 -8.16 1.99 2.15
N LEU A 74 -9.32 2.47 1.70
CA LEU A 74 -9.54 2.90 0.32
C LEU A 74 -10.05 4.34 0.31
N MET A 75 -9.50 5.13 -0.59
CA MET A 75 -9.87 6.53 -0.77
C MET A 75 -9.94 6.90 -2.24
N HIS A 76 -11.09 7.40 -2.65
CA HIS A 76 -11.21 8.06 -3.94
C HIS A 76 -10.72 9.50 -3.85
N PHE A 77 -9.72 9.84 -4.66
CA PHE A 77 -9.15 11.17 -4.79
C PHE A 77 -9.07 11.58 -6.26
N ARG A 78 -9.97 12.48 -6.67
CA ARG A 78 -10.11 12.95 -8.06
C ARG A 78 -10.40 11.81 -9.03
N ASP A 79 -9.48 11.51 -9.93
CA ASP A 79 -9.57 10.42 -10.90
C ASP A 79 -8.81 9.17 -10.41
N PHE A 80 -8.32 9.18 -9.17
CA PHE A 80 -7.51 8.10 -8.62
C PHE A 80 -8.20 7.43 -7.43
N LEU A 81 -8.06 6.11 -7.35
CA LEU A 81 -8.30 5.34 -6.14
C LEU A 81 -6.95 5.07 -5.46
N VAL A 82 -6.81 5.56 -4.23
CA VAL A 82 -5.68 5.25 -3.36
C VAL A 82 -6.10 4.11 -2.43
N VAL A 83 -5.28 3.07 -2.34
CA VAL A 83 -5.49 1.94 -1.45
C VAL A 83 -4.26 1.77 -0.57
N SER A 84 -4.45 1.76 0.75
CA SER A 84 -3.37 1.54 1.70
C SER A 84 -3.50 0.17 2.38
N PRO A 85 -2.36 -0.47 2.69
CA PRO A 85 -2.33 -1.69 3.46
C PRO A 85 -2.62 -1.43 4.95
N PRO A 86 -2.83 -2.49 5.73
CA PRO A 86 -3.00 -2.37 7.18
C PRO A 86 -1.81 -1.66 7.83
N GLY A 87 -2.09 -0.77 8.79
CA GLY A 87 -1.06 -0.01 9.50
C GLY A 87 -0.57 1.24 8.78
N ARG A 88 -1.05 1.54 7.55
CA ARG A 88 -0.77 2.79 6.83
C ARG A 88 -2.07 3.59 6.64
N ALA A 89 -2.20 4.69 7.38
CA ALA A 89 -3.36 5.58 7.27
C ALA A 89 -3.20 6.57 6.10
N ILE A 90 -4.30 6.89 5.42
CA ILE A 90 -4.33 7.92 4.38
C ILE A 90 -4.64 9.28 5.02
N ASP A 91 -3.61 10.14 5.16
CA ASP A 91 -3.79 11.52 5.65
C ASP A 91 -4.52 12.39 4.61
N THR A 92 -5.68 12.91 4.99
CA THR A 92 -6.53 13.76 4.15
C THR A 92 -6.74 15.17 4.66
N ASP A 93 -6.06 15.56 5.73
CA ASP A 93 -6.31 16.84 6.41
C ASP A 93 -6.06 18.06 5.51
N ARG A 94 -5.34 17.86 4.40
CA ARG A 94 -4.99 18.90 3.42
C ARG A 94 -5.93 18.97 2.21
N LEU A 95 -6.93 18.10 2.10
CA LEU A 95 -7.77 17.99 0.89
C LEU A 95 -8.91 19.02 0.78
N ASN A 96 -9.15 19.86 1.81
CA ASN A 96 -10.07 21.02 1.84
C ASN A 96 -11.33 20.96 0.96
#